data_AF-A0A9D8ARQ7-F1
#
_entry.id   AF-A0A9D8ARQ7-F1
#
_cell.length_a   1.000
_cell.length_b   1.000
_cell.length_c   1.000
_cell.angle_alpha   90.00
_cell.angle_beta   90.00
_cell.angle_gamma   90.00
#
_symmetry.space_group_name_H-M   'P 1'
#
loop_
_entity.id
_entity.type
_entity.pdbx_description
1 polymer ?
#
loop_
_entity_poly.entity_id
_entity_poly.type
_entity_poly.pdbx_seq_one_letter_code
_entity_poly.pdbx_strand_id
1 'polypeptide(L)'
;MCSGQIRDEHWIDGTLYPDTDPPQALDNLGARVDFLARLCAAWDFGLLPDADAIAEIRRPEWSEAVDVCRLLTSPAYHLLRRWHSLAPLPYLGQELAYIRDDPSLAYV
;
A
#
# COMPACT_ATOMS: atom_id res chain seq x y z
N MET A 1 37.86 11.99 -1.37
CA MET A 1 37.02 11.17 -2.26
C MET A 1 35.94 10.53 -1.39
N CYS A 2 34.82 11.21 -1.21
CA CYS A 2 33.68 10.66 -0.49
C CYS A 2 32.84 9.90 -1.52
N SER A 3 32.83 8.58 -1.39
CA SER A 3 31.96 7.70 -2.17
C SER A 3 30.52 8.10 -1.86
N GLY A 4 29.88 8.82 -2.79
CA GLY A 4 28.46 9.06 -2.77
C GLY A 4 27.77 7.73 -3.00
N GLN A 5 27.19 7.19 -1.94
CA GLN A 5 26.44 5.95 -1.98
C GLN A 5 25.22 6.16 -2.86
N ILE A 6 25.26 5.65 -4.10
CA ILE A 6 24.09 5.53 -4.96
C ILE A 6 23.16 4.55 -4.21
N ARG A 7 22.05 5.05 -3.67
CA ARG A 7 20.99 4.19 -3.18
C ARG A 7 20.34 3.62 -4.43
N ASP A 8 20.36 2.30 -4.60
CA ASP A 8 19.57 1.64 -5.64
C ASP A 8 18.08 1.92 -5.34
N GLU A 9 17.51 2.89 -6.06
CA GLU A 9 16.17 3.45 -5.88
C GLU A 9 15.05 2.54 -6.42
N HIS A 10 15.22 1.20 -6.41
CA HIS A 10 14.27 0.30 -7.05
C HIS A 10 13.22 -0.31 -6.10
N TRP A 11 12.69 0.50 -5.18
CA TRP A 11 11.59 0.07 -4.30
C TRP A 11 10.22 0.05 -5.01
N ILE A 12 10.14 0.66 -6.19
CA ILE A 12 8.95 0.59 -7.05
C ILE A 12 8.92 -0.79 -7.71
N ASP A 13 7.98 -1.62 -7.27
CA ASP A 13 7.72 -2.91 -7.89
C ASP A 13 7.07 -2.72 -9.28
N GLY A 14 7.85 -2.99 -10.33
CA GLY A 14 7.39 -2.88 -11.72
C GLY A 14 6.29 -3.88 -12.08
N THR A 15 6.13 -4.98 -11.33
CA THR A 15 5.09 -5.98 -11.61
C THR A 15 3.67 -5.46 -11.33
N LEU A 16 3.55 -4.36 -10.58
CA LEU A 16 2.29 -3.62 -10.35
C LEU A 16 1.75 -2.92 -11.61
N TYR A 17 2.55 -2.84 -12.68
CA TYR A 17 2.22 -2.17 -13.94
C TYR A 17 2.24 -3.16 -15.11
N PRO A 18 1.34 -4.17 -15.16
CA PRO A 18 1.32 -5.14 -16.25
C PRO A 18 0.82 -4.55 -17.59
N ASP A 19 0.15 -3.41 -17.52
CA ASP A 19 -0.57 -2.75 -18.61
C ASP A 19 0.15 -1.50 -19.15
N THR A 20 1.19 -1.03 -18.47
CA THR A 20 1.92 0.20 -18.80
C THR A 20 3.38 0.10 -18.39
N ASP A 21 4.24 0.94 -18.95
CA ASP A 21 5.62 1.03 -18.48
C ASP A 21 5.66 1.52 -17.01
N PRO A 22 6.41 0.84 -16.11
CA PRO A 22 6.55 1.26 -14.73
C PRO A 22 7.16 2.67 -14.62
N PRO A 23 6.63 3.54 -13.74
CA PRO A 23 7.19 4.86 -13.52
C PRO A 23 8.58 4.76 -12.89
N GLN A 24 9.50 5.61 -13.34
CA GLN A 24 10.84 5.72 -12.76
C GLN A 24 10.84 6.50 -11.43
N ALA A 25 9.83 7.35 -11.22
CA ALA A 25 9.65 8.16 -10.01
C ALA A 25 8.17 8.48 -9.77
N LEU A 26 7.82 8.77 -8.51
CA LEU A 26 6.46 9.13 -8.08
C LEU A 26 6.43 10.58 -7.55
N ASP A 27 6.69 11.52 -8.46
CA ASP A 27 6.95 12.93 -8.14
C ASP A 27 5.69 13.74 -7.81
N ASN A 28 4.51 13.19 -8.08
CA ASN A 28 3.24 13.87 -7.85
C ASN A 28 2.25 12.99 -7.09
N LEU A 29 1.24 13.64 -6.51
CA LEU A 29 0.21 12.99 -5.71
C LEU A 29 -0.53 11.90 -6.49
N GLY A 30 -0.87 12.15 -7.76
CA GLY A 30 -1.57 11.19 -8.61
C GLY A 30 -0.78 9.91 -8.82
N ALA A 31 0.53 10.02 -9.08
CA ALA A 31 1.41 8.87 -9.25
C ALA A 31 1.52 8.04 -7.95
N ARG A 32 1.60 8.69 -6.79
CA ARG A 32 1.61 8.00 -5.49
C ARG A 32 0.28 7.30 -5.21
N VAL A 33 -0.84 7.94 -5.54
CA VAL A 33 -2.18 7.36 -5.39
C VAL A 33 -2.37 6.15 -6.30
N ASP A 34 -1.93 6.23 -7.56
CA ASP A 34 -1.99 5.11 -8.51
C ASP A 34 -1.14 3.94 -8.01
N PHE A 35 0.10 4.21 -7.58
CA PHE A 35 0.97 3.19 -6.99
C PHE A 35 0.33 2.51 -5.78
N LEU A 36 -0.24 3.29 -4.83
CA LEU A 36 -0.92 2.73 -3.67
C LEU A 36 -2.15 1.90 -4.05
N ALA A 37 -2.90 2.31 -5.09
CA ALA A 37 -4.04 1.55 -5.56
C ALA A 37 -3.65 0.20 -6.14
N ARG A 38 -2.62 0.17 -6.99
CA ARG A 38 -2.07 -1.07 -7.56
C ARG A 38 -1.46 -1.97 -6.49
N LEU A 39 -0.71 -1.37 -5.56
CA LEU A 39 -0.12 -2.09 -4.44
C LEU A 39 -1.19 -2.71 -3.53
N CYS A 40 -2.21 -1.95 -3.13
CA CYS A 40 -3.29 -2.46 -2.29
C CYS A 40 -4.05 -3.59 -3.01
N ALA A 41 -4.32 -3.44 -4.31
CA ALA A 41 -4.97 -4.49 -5.09
C ALA A 41 -4.12 -5.77 -5.10
N ALA A 42 -2.82 -5.69 -5.39
CA ALA A 42 -1.92 -6.85 -5.36
C ALA A 42 -1.91 -7.51 -3.96
N TRP A 43 -1.82 -6.70 -2.90
CA TRP A 43 -1.74 -7.17 -1.53
C TRP A 43 -3.04 -7.84 -1.06
N ASP A 44 -4.20 -7.29 -1.40
CA ASP A 44 -5.50 -7.88 -1.07
C ASP A 44 -5.69 -9.28 -1.68
N PHE A 45 -4.97 -9.59 -2.76
CA PHE A 45 -4.97 -10.90 -3.43
C PHE A 45 -3.74 -11.77 -3.10
N GLY A 46 -2.98 -11.42 -2.05
CA GLY A 46 -1.92 -12.26 -1.49
C GLY A 46 -0.53 -12.06 -2.10
N LEU A 47 -0.34 -11.03 -2.93
CA LEU A 47 0.99 -10.61 -3.40
C LEU A 47 1.55 -9.58 -2.43
N LEU A 48 2.48 -10.01 -1.57
CA LEU A 48 3.03 -9.16 -0.52
C LEU A 48 4.06 -8.16 -1.09
N PRO A 49 4.04 -6.88 -0.66
CA PRO A 49 5.12 -5.94 -0.99
C PRO A 49 6.44 -6.34 -0.36
N ASP A 50 7.52 -6.00 -1.05
CA ASP A 50 8.87 -6.10 -0.52
C ASP A 50 9.10 -5.14 0.66
N ALA A 51 10.08 -5.49 1.50
CA ALA A 51 10.40 -4.74 2.71
C ALA A 51 10.76 -3.27 2.43
N ASP A 52 11.44 -2.98 1.32
CA ASP A 52 11.82 -1.63 0.93
C ASP A 52 10.60 -0.79 0.52
N ALA A 53 9.64 -1.39 -0.21
CA ALA A 53 8.38 -0.75 -0.54
C ALA A 53 7.56 -0.45 0.73
N ILE A 54 7.51 -1.38 1.69
CA ILE A 54 6.86 -1.16 3.00
C ILE A 54 7.55 -0.02 3.75
N ALA A 55 8.88 0.00 3.80
CA ALA A 55 9.63 1.04 4.48
C ALA A 55 9.36 2.42 3.87
N GLU A 56 9.30 2.52 2.55
CA GLU A 56 9.01 3.75 1.83
C GLU A 56 7.59 4.26 2.08
N ILE A 57 6.56 3.43 1.86
CA ILE A 57 5.15 3.87 2.00
C ILE A 57 4.74 4.18 3.44
N ARG A 58 5.55 3.79 4.44
CA ARG A 58 5.35 4.15 5.85
C ARG A 58 5.87 5.53 6.21
N ARG A 59 6.64 6.18 5.34
CA ARG A 59 7.20 7.50 5.63
C ARG A 59 6.09 8.57 5.64
N PRO A 60 6.18 9.61 6.49
CA PRO A 60 5.10 10.60 6.67
C PRO A 60 4.63 11.30 5.39
N GLU A 61 5.50 11.44 4.39
CA GLU A 61 5.22 12.06 3.08
C GLU A 61 4.16 11.32 2.26
N TRP A 62 3.83 10.09 2.64
CA TRP A 62 2.79 9.27 2.02
C TRP A 62 1.40 9.44 2.64
N SER A 63 1.30 10.10 3.80
CA SER A 63 0.03 10.24 4.53
C SER A 63 -1.06 10.90 3.69
N GLU A 64 -0.73 11.95 2.93
CA GLU A 64 -1.67 12.62 2.03
C GLU A 64 -2.17 11.67 0.92
N ALA A 65 -1.28 10.93 0.28
CA ALA A 65 -1.64 9.97 -0.77
C ALA A 65 -2.56 8.87 -0.21
N VAL A 66 -2.26 8.36 0.99
CA VAL A 66 -3.12 7.38 1.68
C VAL A 66 -4.48 7.99 2.03
N ASP A 67 -4.56 9.24 2.47
CA ASP A 67 -5.85 9.82 2.82
C ASP A 67 -6.77 10.00 1.61
N VAL A 68 -6.22 10.41 0.47
CA VAL A 68 -6.99 10.65 -0.75
C VAL A 68 -7.35 9.38 -1.53
N CYS A 69 -6.60 8.27 -1.38
CA CYS A 69 -6.83 7.00 -2.10
C CYS A 69 -8.25 6.43 -1.93
N ARG A 70 -8.82 6.51 -0.73
CA ARG A 70 -10.20 6.06 -0.39
C ARG A 70 -10.61 4.68 -0.94
N LEU A 71 -9.72 3.69 -0.88
CA LEU A 71 -10.00 2.31 -1.31
C LEU A 71 -10.80 1.57 -0.23
N LEU A 72 -12.05 1.96 -0.01
CA LEU A 72 -12.84 1.54 1.16
C LEU A 72 -13.14 0.04 1.24
N THR A 73 -12.97 -0.70 0.13
CA THR A 73 -13.13 -2.15 0.05
C THR A 73 -11.81 -2.92 0.19
N SER A 74 -10.68 -2.25 0.38
CA SER A 74 -9.35 -2.86 0.46
C SER A 74 -8.89 -3.01 1.91
N PRO A 75 -8.71 -4.24 2.44
CA PRO A 75 -8.12 -4.41 3.77
C PRO A 75 -6.68 -3.88 3.87
N ALA A 76 -5.86 -3.99 2.82
CA ALA A 76 -4.52 -3.40 2.78
C ALA A 76 -4.57 -1.88 2.94
N TYR A 77 -5.51 -1.20 2.28
CA TYR A 77 -5.71 0.24 2.45
C TYR A 77 -6.01 0.64 3.90
N HIS A 78 -6.88 -0.10 4.58
CA HIS A 78 -7.19 0.15 6.00
C HIS A 78 -5.98 -0.07 6.91
N LEU A 79 -5.08 -1.01 6.57
CA LEU A 79 -3.79 -1.13 7.24
C LEU A 79 -2.92 0.12 7.03
N LEU A 80 -2.81 0.62 5.81
CA LEU A 80 -2.04 1.83 5.52
C LEU A 80 -2.57 3.05 6.29
N ARG A 81 -3.90 3.23 6.36
CA ARG A 81 -4.50 4.30 7.18
C ARG A 81 -4.06 4.22 8.64
N ARG A 82 -4.02 3.01 9.21
CA ARG A 82 -3.55 2.79 10.60
C ARG A 82 -2.08 3.15 10.76
N TRP A 83 -1.21 2.76 9.82
CA TRP A 83 0.21 3.13 9.87
C TRP A 83 0.43 4.64 9.86
N HIS A 84 -0.42 5.38 9.14
CA HIS A 84 -0.35 6.84 9.06
C HIS A 84 -1.18 7.56 10.13
N SER A 85 -1.74 6.83 11.10
CA SER A 85 -2.58 7.40 12.17
C SER A 85 -3.76 8.22 11.65
N LEU A 86 -4.27 7.88 10.46
CA LEU A 86 -5.43 8.53 9.86
C LEU A 86 -6.72 8.04 10.51
N ALA A 87 -7.76 8.89 10.53
CA ALA A 87 -9.06 8.51 11.05
C ALA A 87 -9.57 7.23 10.35
N PRO A 88 -10.09 6.23 11.11
CA PRO A 88 -10.62 5.02 10.51
C PRO A 88 -11.83 5.35 9.64
N LEU A 89 -11.98 4.62 8.53
CA LEU A 89 -13.11 4.75 7.62
C LEU A 89 -13.90 3.43 7.63
N PRO A 90 -15.21 3.45 7.31
CA PRO A 90 -15.98 2.24 7.20
C PRO A 90 -15.45 1.36 6.07
N TYR A 91 -15.26 0.07 6.35
CA TYR A 91 -15.02 -0.92 5.31
C TYR A 91 -16.31 -1.17 4.54
N LEU A 92 -16.29 -1.00 3.22
CA LEU A 92 -17.46 -1.16 2.34
C LEU A 92 -17.42 -2.49 1.55
N GLY A 93 -16.41 -3.32 1.78
CA GLY A 93 -16.37 -4.64 1.16
C GLY A 93 -17.37 -5.61 1.81
N GLN A 94 -17.60 -6.74 1.16
CA GLN A 94 -18.35 -7.82 1.80
C GLN A 94 -17.50 -8.43 2.91
N GLU A 95 -17.99 -8.35 4.14
CA GLU A 95 -17.45 -9.16 5.22
C GLU A 95 -17.92 -10.60 5.00
N LEU A 96 -16.98 -11.47 4.64
CA LEU A 96 -17.28 -12.87 4.41
C LEU A 96 -17.55 -13.52 5.77
N ALA A 97 -18.79 -13.97 5.97
CA ALA A 97 -19.25 -14.51 7.25
C ALA A 97 -18.33 -15.61 7.80
N TYR A 98 -17.74 -16.44 6.94
CA TYR A 98 -16.82 -17.50 7.36
C TYR A 98 -15.49 -16.98 7.94
N ILE A 99 -15.05 -15.76 7.59
CA ILE A 99 -13.86 -15.13 8.17
C ILE A 99 -14.24 -14.48 9.50
N ARG A 100 -15.31 -13.67 9.52
CA ARG A 100 -15.80 -13.01 10.74
C ARG A 100 -16.09 -14.00 11.85
N ASP A 101 -16.68 -15.13 11.49
CA ASP A 101 -17.11 -16.16 12.41
C ASP A 101 -16.05 -17.28 12.57
N ASP A 102 -14.81 -17.08 12.08
CA ASP A 102 -13.71 -18.05 12.20
C ASP A 102 -13.25 -18.14 13.68
N PRO A 103 -13.34 -19.33 14.32
CA PRO A 103 -12.89 -19.52 15.70
C PRO A 103 -11.41 -19.18 15.94
N SER A 104 -10.60 -19.22 14.88
CA SER A 104 -9.17 -18.89 14.92
C SER A 104 -8.92 -17.41 15.21
N LEU A 105 -9.91 -16.53 14.96
CA LEU A 105 -9.81 -15.11 15.32
C LEU A 105 -9.72 -14.87 16.83
N ALA A 106 -10.00 -15.87 17.67
CA ALA A 106 -9.81 -15.78 19.12
C ALA A 106 -8.33 -15.77 19.56
N TYR A 107 -7.39 -16.00 18.63
CA TYR A 107 -5.96 -16.17 18.92
C TYR A 107 -5.05 -15.09 18.29
N VAL A 108 -5.63 -14.06 17.67
CA VAL A 108 -4.92 -12.95 17.00
C VAL A 108 -5.01 -11.63 17.76
#